data_AF-A0A813KAW4-F1
#
_entry.id   AF-A0A813KAW4-F1
#
_cell.length_a   1.000
_cell.length_b   1.000
_cell.length_c   1.000
_cell.angle_alpha   90.00
_cell.angle_beta   90.00
_cell.angle_gamma   90.00
#
_symmetry.space_group_name_H-M   'P 1'
#
loop_
_entity.id
_entity.type
_entity.pdbx_description
1 polymer ?
#
loop_
_entity_poly.entity_id
_entity_poly.type
_entity_poly.pdbx_seq_one_letter_code
_entity_poly.pdbx_strand_id
1 'polypeptide(L)'
;VLASRRRDIGDAAGHRCVRLWVEDVPCPSASSAPSFSGARLHALDEITGQRAHRDIADAMLTTLLASFRKRQDSTSDSEDIDDFLHALLGEVHVAVTHQGFLELQLPSLERGVDVGRLEEEPGRHFVATVPGWIIRPQTTNMTATPNY
;
A
#
# COMPACT_ATOMS: atom_id res chain seq x y z
N VAL A 1 12.29 11.30 -7.80
CA VAL A 1 11.94 9.90 -8.08
C VAL A 1 13.09 9.06 -7.58
N LEU A 2 12.83 8.15 -6.66
CA LEU A 2 13.82 7.27 -6.03
C LEU A 2 14.12 6.06 -6.92
N ALA A 3 13.07 5.39 -7.39
CA ALA A 3 13.16 4.26 -8.30
C ALA A 3 11.97 4.25 -9.26
N SER A 4 12.14 3.64 -10.44
CA SER A 4 11.04 3.44 -11.39
C SER A 4 11.16 2.13 -12.14
N ARG A 5 10.02 1.58 -12.57
CA ARG A 5 9.95 0.34 -13.33
C ARG A 5 8.72 0.33 -14.23
N ARG A 6 8.90 -0.08 -15.48
CA ARG A 6 7.80 -0.37 -16.42
C ARG A 6 7.43 -1.85 -16.31
N ARG A 7 6.14 -2.16 -16.34
CA ARG A 7 5.61 -3.53 -16.28
C ARG A 7 4.49 -3.70 -17.28
N ASP A 8 4.49 -4.85 -17.94
CA ASP A 8 3.33 -5.34 -18.65
C ASP A 8 2.50 -6.19 -17.69
N ILE A 9 1.27 -5.76 -17.42
CA ILE A 9 0.27 -6.56 -16.70
C ILE A 9 -0.69 -7.14 -17.74
N GLY A 10 -0.80 -8.46 -17.77
CA GLY A 10 -1.81 -9.15 -18.57
C GLY A 10 -3.05 -9.38 -17.71
N ASP A 11 -4.19 -8.89 -18.17
CA ASP A 11 -5.50 -9.31 -17.66
C ASP A 11 -6.24 -10.08 -18.76
N ALA A 12 -7.31 -10.79 -18.41
CA ALA A 12 -8.24 -11.43 -19.35
C ALA A 12 -8.79 -10.47 -20.43
N ALA A 13 -8.74 -9.15 -20.17
CA ALA A 13 -9.13 -8.10 -21.10
C ALA A 13 -7.99 -7.59 -22.03
N GLY A 14 -6.75 -8.05 -21.87
CA GLY A 14 -5.61 -7.69 -22.72
C GLY A 14 -4.34 -7.29 -21.96
N HIS A 15 -3.29 -6.96 -22.71
CA HIS A 15 -2.02 -6.45 -22.16
C HIS A 15 -2.14 -4.95 -21.85
N ARG A 16 -1.77 -4.56 -20.63
CA ARG A 16 -1.62 -3.16 -20.23
C ARG A 16 -0.19 -2.89 -19.81
N CYS A 17 0.34 -1.77 -20.29
CA CYS A 17 1.64 -1.30 -19.86
C CYS A 17 1.47 -0.27 -18.73
N VAL A 18 2.00 -0.60 -17.55
CA VAL A 18 1.97 0.24 -16.36
C VAL A 18 3.37 0.69 -15.99
N ARG A 19 3.54 1.99 -15.77
CA ARG A 19 4.74 2.58 -15.18
C ARG A 19 4.55 2.74 -13.68
N LEU A 20 5.46 2.18 -12.90
CA LEU A 20 5.53 2.32 -11.45
C LEU A 20 6.74 3.17 -11.07
N TRP A 21 6.60 3.99 -10.03
CA TRP A 21 7.74 4.71 -9.45
C TRP A 21 7.49 5.06 -7.99
N VAL A 22 8.58 5.28 -7.26
CA VAL A 22 8.57 5.72 -5.86
C VAL A 22 9.16 7.13 -5.78
N GLU A 23 8.58 8.00 -4.96
CA GLU A 23 9.10 9.32 -4.63
C GLU A 23 9.09 9.56 -3.13
N ASP A 24 9.96 10.42 -2.62
CA ASP A 24 9.89 10.87 -1.24
C ASP A 24 8.67 11.76 -1.01
N VAL A 25 8.04 11.62 0.16
CA VAL A 25 6.96 12.50 0.62
C VAL A 25 7.57 13.56 1.52
N PRO A 26 7.65 14.83 1.09
CA PRO A 26 8.15 15.90 1.94
C PRO A 26 7.22 16.08 3.14
N CYS A 27 7.82 16.13 4.33
CA CYS A 27 7.14 16.53 5.54
C CYS A 27 6.85 18.04 5.46
N PRO A 28 5.60 18.48 5.71
CA PRO A 28 5.31 19.89 5.83
C PRO A 28 5.89 20.45 7.15
N SER A 29 7.21 20.68 7.18
CA SER A 29 7.91 21.32 8.30
C SER A 29 8.24 22.77 7.97
N ALA A 30 8.13 23.64 8.97
CA ALA A 30 8.53 25.06 8.91
C ALA A 30 10.06 25.27 8.94
N SER A 31 10.85 24.19 9.02
CA SER A 31 12.31 24.26 8.97
C SER A 31 12.83 24.43 7.53
N SER A 32 13.87 25.24 7.36
CA SER A 32 14.56 25.47 6.08
C SER A 32 15.30 24.25 5.50
N ALA A 33 15.30 23.12 6.21
CA ALA A 33 15.82 21.85 5.73
C ALA A 33 14.68 20.94 5.24
N PRO A 34 14.81 20.29 4.07
CA PRO A 34 13.85 19.30 3.62
C PRO A 34 13.84 18.13 4.60
N SER A 35 12.69 17.87 5.20
CA SER A 35 12.43 16.67 6.00
C SER A 35 11.47 15.80 5.20
N PHE A 36 11.71 14.49 5.21
CA PHE A 36 10.85 13.52 4.53
C PHE A 36 10.10 12.71 5.59
N SER A 37 8.87 12.31 5.28
CA SER A 37 7.96 11.63 6.22
C SER A 37 7.56 10.22 5.78
N GLY A 38 8.05 9.80 4.62
CA GLY A 38 7.60 8.60 3.94
C GLY A 38 8.01 8.58 2.48
N ALA A 39 7.54 7.55 1.80
CA ALA A 39 7.58 7.48 0.34
C ALA A 39 6.18 7.29 -0.22
N ARG A 40 6.00 7.68 -1.49
CA ARG A 40 4.77 7.48 -2.24
C ARG A 40 5.07 6.61 -3.44
N LEU A 41 4.36 5.50 -3.53
CA LEU A 41 4.35 4.62 -4.69
C LEU A 41 3.27 5.09 -5.66
N HIS A 42 3.62 5.21 -6.93
CA HIS A 42 2.72 5.59 -8.00
C HIS A 42 2.61 4.50 -9.04
N ALA A 43 1.47 4.48 -9.73
CA ALA A 43 1.22 3.73 -10.93
C ALA A 43 0.56 4.61 -11.98
N LEU A 44 0.98 4.45 -13.24
CA LEU A 44 0.40 5.08 -14.41
C LEU A 44 0.15 4.01 -15.47
N ASP A 45 -1.10 3.85 -15.87
CA ASP A 45 -1.45 3.11 -17.08
C ASP A 45 -1.07 3.99 -18.28
N GLU A 46 -0.07 3.57 -19.05
CA GLU A 46 0.46 4.37 -20.16
C GLU A 46 -0.50 4.43 -21.35
N ILE A 47 -1.49 3.54 -21.42
CA ILE A 47 -2.50 3.53 -22.49
C ILE A 47 -3.66 4.44 -22.14
N THR A 48 -4.20 4.30 -20.94
CA THR A 48 -5.40 5.06 -20.51
C THR A 48 -5.06 6.39 -19.84
N GLY A 49 -3.80 6.60 -19.45
CA GLY A 49 -3.35 7.76 -18.68
C GLY A 49 -3.82 7.75 -17.23
N GLN A 50 -4.48 6.68 -16.77
CA GLN A 50 -4.97 6.60 -15.41
C GLN A 50 -3.83 6.48 -14.41
N ARG A 51 -3.94 7.23 -13.30
CA ARG A 51 -2.93 7.27 -12.25
C ARG A 51 -3.51 6.83 -10.91
N ALA A 52 -2.77 6.01 -10.19
CA ALA A 52 -3.02 5.68 -8.80
C ALA A 52 -1.76 5.93 -7.97
N HIS A 53 -1.93 6.15 -6.68
CA HIS A 53 -0.81 6.24 -5.75
C HIS A 53 -1.17 5.67 -4.39
N ARG A 54 -0.14 5.30 -3.62
CA ARG A 54 -0.26 4.82 -2.26
C ARG A 54 0.90 5.36 -1.42
N ASP A 55 0.57 5.93 -0.29
CA ASP A 55 1.55 6.40 0.69
C ASP A 55 2.09 5.22 1.51
N ILE A 56 3.40 5.26 1.76
CA ILE A 56 4.18 4.28 2.50
C ILE A 56 4.85 5.01 3.65
N ALA A 57 4.44 4.71 4.89
CA ALA A 57 5.07 5.27 6.08
C ALA A 57 6.51 4.75 6.24
N ASP A 58 7.40 5.58 6.80
CA ASP A 58 8.81 5.23 7.04
C ASP A 58 8.99 3.95 7.87
N ALA A 59 8.13 3.73 8.87
CA ALA A 59 8.15 2.51 9.68
C ALA A 59 7.92 1.26 8.81
N MET A 60 7.04 1.35 7.82
CA MET A 60 6.75 0.25 6.89
C MET A 60 7.91 0.04 5.91
N LEU A 61 8.50 1.11 5.36
CA LEU A 61 9.71 1.01 4.53
C LEU A 61 10.85 0.33 5.27
N THR A 62 11.09 0.75 6.51
CA THR A 62 12.13 0.19 7.38
C THR A 62 11.91 -1.31 7.59
N THR A 63 10.66 -1.71 7.84
CA THR A 63 10.30 -3.13 8.04
C THR A 63 10.48 -3.95 6.76
N LEU A 64 10.08 -3.41 5.61
CA LEU A 64 10.25 -4.05 4.31
C LEU A 64 11.73 -4.19 3.94
N LEU A 65 12.55 -3.17 4.20
CA LEU A 65 14.00 -3.19 3.98
C LEU A 65 14.68 -4.23 4.89
N ALA A 66 14.34 -4.28 6.17
CA ALA A 66 14.88 -5.28 7.10
C ALA A 66 14.53 -6.72 6.64
N SER A 67 13.30 -6.93 6.16
CA SER A 67 12.84 -8.21 5.62
C SER A 67 13.56 -8.57 4.31
N PHE A 68 13.86 -7.59 3.48
CA PHE A 68 14.62 -7.77 2.25
C PHE A 68 16.08 -8.18 2.55
N ARG A 69 16.77 -7.45 3.44
CA ARG A 69 18.15 -7.78 3.87
C ARG A 69 18.24 -9.18 4.47
N LYS A 70 17.27 -9.58 5.29
CA LYS A 70 17.20 -10.95 5.85
C LYS A 70 17.09 -12.03 4.76
N ARG A 71 16.51 -11.73 3.60
CA ARG A 71 16.41 -12.66 2.45
C ARG A 71 17.67 -12.66 1.59
N GLN A 72 18.46 -11.59 1.61
CA GLN A 72 19.56 -11.37 0.67
C GLN A 72 20.93 -11.81 1.21
N ASP A 73 21.06 -12.11 2.51
CA ASP A 73 22.34 -12.47 3.18
C ASP A 73 23.50 -11.51 2.82
N SER A 74 23.18 -10.24 2.49
CA SER A 74 24.14 -9.23 2.04
C SER A 74 24.60 -8.32 3.18
N THR A 75 25.86 -7.88 3.13
CA THR A 75 26.52 -7.05 4.15
C THR A 75 26.84 -5.61 3.69
N SER A 76 26.28 -5.14 2.56
CA SER A 76 26.62 -3.84 1.95
C SER A 76 25.44 -2.85 1.98
N ASP A 77 25.39 -1.99 3.01
CA ASP A 77 24.22 -1.16 3.32
C ASP A 77 23.76 -0.19 2.20
N SER A 78 24.66 0.31 1.34
CA SER A 78 24.33 1.36 0.36
C SER A 78 23.81 0.83 -0.98
N GLU A 79 24.27 -0.34 -1.41
CA GLU A 79 23.75 -1.01 -2.62
C GLU A 79 22.39 -1.66 -2.33
N ASP A 80 22.15 -2.04 -1.07
CA ASP A 80 20.91 -2.67 -0.63
C ASP A 80 19.65 -1.82 -0.85
N ILE A 81 19.73 -0.48 -0.81
CA ILE A 81 18.54 0.38 -0.86
C ILE A 81 17.97 0.47 -2.28
N ASP A 82 18.82 0.71 -3.27
CA ASP A 82 18.37 0.76 -4.67
C ASP A 82 17.84 -0.61 -5.11
N ASP A 83 18.55 -1.69 -4.76
CA ASP A 83 18.12 -3.06 -4.99
C ASP A 83 16.79 -3.36 -4.28
N PHE A 84 16.65 -2.93 -3.02
CA PHE A 84 15.40 -3.02 -2.27
C PHE A 84 14.27 -2.30 -2.98
N LEU A 85 14.46 -1.07 -3.45
CA LEU A 85 13.41 -0.31 -4.13
C LEU A 85 13.02 -0.97 -5.47
N HIS A 86 13.99 -1.49 -6.22
CA HIS A 86 13.73 -2.23 -7.43
C HIS A 86 13.01 -3.57 -7.17
N ALA A 87 13.35 -4.26 -6.08
CA ALA A 87 12.68 -5.46 -5.61
C ALA A 87 11.26 -5.17 -5.08
N LEU A 88 11.06 -4.07 -4.35
CA LEU A 88 9.76 -3.60 -3.91
C LEU A 88 8.86 -3.31 -5.11
N LEU A 89 9.35 -2.52 -6.07
CA LEU A 89 8.68 -2.31 -7.36
C LEU A 89 8.46 -3.63 -8.11
N GLY A 90 9.26 -4.66 -7.82
CA GLY A 90 9.16 -6.07 -8.18
C GLY A 90 7.93 -6.80 -7.62
N GLU A 91 7.69 -6.63 -6.33
CA GLU A 91 6.70 -7.38 -5.57
C GLU A 91 5.36 -6.64 -5.42
N VAL A 92 5.29 -5.35 -5.78
CA VAL A 92 4.03 -4.60 -5.82
C VAL A 92 3.03 -5.26 -6.77
N HIS A 93 1.87 -5.60 -6.22
CA HIS A 93 0.74 -6.10 -6.99
C HIS A 93 -0.09 -4.91 -7.51
N VAL A 94 -0.34 -4.91 -8.82
CA VAL A 94 -1.14 -3.90 -9.50
C VAL A 94 -2.39 -4.59 -10.02
N ALA A 95 -3.54 -4.21 -9.48
CA ALA A 95 -4.83 -4.70 -9.94
C ALA A 95 -5.56 -3.61 -10.73
N VAL A 96 -6.44 -4.03 -11.63
CA VAL A 96 -7.41 -3.15 -12.28
C VAL A 96 -8.77 -3.52 -11.73
N THR A 97 -9.42 -2.56 -11.07
CA THR A 97 -10.78 -2.74 -10.55
C THR A 97 -11.77 -2.97 -11.69
N HIS A 98 -12.94 -3.52 -11.41
CA HIS A 98 -14.01 -3.69 -12.40
C HIS A 98 -14.46 -2.37 -13.06
N GLN A 99 -14.22 -1.23 -12.40
CA GLN A 99 -14.50 0.12 -12.93
C GLN A 99 -13.36 0.67 -13.79
N GLY A 100 -12.28 -0.09 -13.97
CA GLY A 100 -11.12 0.27 -14.78
C GLY A 100 -10.03 1.05 -14.03
N PHE A 101 -10.21 1.33 -12.74
CA PHE A 101 -9.23 2.04 -11.91
C PHE A 101 -8.07 1.14 -11.49
N LEU A 102 -6.86 1.71 -11.44
CA LEU A 102 -5.68 1.05 -10.89
C LEU A 102 -5.76 0.98 -9.36
N GLU A 103 -5.44 -0.18 -8.81
CA GLU A 103 -5.28 -0.41 -7.38
C GLU A 103 -3.87 -0.93 -7.08
N LEU A 104 -3.22 -0.35 -6.06
CA LEU A 104 -1.86 -0.68 -5.67
C LEU A 104 -1.83 -1.41 -4.32
N GLN A 105 -1.28 -2.61 -4.34
CA GLN A 105 -1.09 -3.43 -3.14
C GLN A 105 0.41 -3.65 -2.91
N LEU A 106 0.88 -3.20 -1.75
CA LEU A 106 2.24 -3.47 -1.29
C LEU A 106 2.37 -4.96 -0.95
N PRO A 107 3.56 -5.56 -1.09
CA PRO A 107 3.78 -6.93 -0.67
C PRO A 107 3.41 -7.08 0.81
N SER A 108 2.51 -8.03 1.12
CA SER A 108 2.20 -8.38 2.50
C SER A 108 3.46 -8.91 3.16
N LEU A 109 3.79 -8.36 4.33
CA LEU A 109 4.84 -8.89 5.22
C LEU A 109 4.55 -10.33 5.73
N GLU A 110 3.39 -10.90 5.37
CA GLU A 110 2.85 -12.16 5.88
C GLU A 110 3.32 -13.43 5.15
N ARG A 111 4.58 -13.48 4.72
CA ARG A 111 5.29 -14.76 4.57
C ARG A 111 6.47 -14.79 5.52
N GLY A 112 6.17 -14.84 6.82
CA GLY A 112 7.18 -15.14 7.84
C GLY A 112 7.12 -14.34 9.14
N VAL A 113 6.01 -13.67 9.48
CA VAL A 113 5.84 -13.10 10.82
C VAL A 113 4.48 -13.52 11.35
N ASP A 114 4.51 -14.52 12.22
CA ASP A 114 3.51 -14.70 13.26
C ASP A 114 3.56 -13.43 14.11
N VAL A 115 2.73 -12.42 13.79
CA VAL A 115 2.50 -11.29 14.71
C VAL A 115 1.52 -11.78 15.78
N GLY A 116 1.95 -12.80 16.50
CA GLY A 116 1.45 -13.09 17.81
C GLY A 116 1.79 -11.90 18.71
N ARG A 117 0.73 -11.18 19.11
CA ARG A 117 0.66 -10.41 20.35
C ARG A 117 1.45 -9.09 20.34
N LEU A 118 0.93 -8.09 19.63
CA LEU A 118 1.07 -6.72 20.11
C LEU A 118 0.03 -6.50 21.22
N GLU A 119 0.48 -5.89 22.29
CA GLU A 119 -0.15 -5.84 23.60
C GLU A 119 -1.60 -5.37 23.58
N GLU A 120 -2.39 -6.09 24.37
CA GLU A 120 -3.80 -5.89 24.66
C GLU A 120 -3.94 -4.65 25.56
N GLU A 121 -4.16 -3.48 24.98
CA GLU A 121 -4.70 -2.32 25.71
C GLU A 121 -6.18 -2.60 26.02
N PRO A 122 -6.60 -2.62 27.30
CA PRO A 122 -7.96 -3.02 27.66
C PRO A 122 -8.91 -1.84 27.39
N GLY A 123 -9.89 -2.05 26.51
CA GLY A 123 -11.10 -1.23 26.53
C GLY A 123 -11.68 -0.72 25.21
N ARG A 124 -11.29 -1.25 24.05
CA ARG A 124 -12.04 -0.97 22.81
C ARG A 124 -12.35 -2.24 22.02
N HIS A 125 -13.61 -2.63 22.03
CA HIS A 125 -14.17 -3.60 21.11
C HIS A 125 -13.93 -3.13 19.67
N PHE A 126 -13.04 -3.79 18.95
CA PHE A 126 -13.02 -3.72 17.49
C PHE A 126 -13.61 -5.03 16.95
N VAL A 127 -14.76 -4.88 16.30
CA VAL A 127 -15.40 -5.94 15.52
C VAL A 127 -14.53 -6.22 14.31
N ALA A 128 -13.74 -7.30 14.36
CA ALA A 128 -13.04 -7.82 13.20
C ALA A 128 -14.07 -8.32 12.18
N THR A 129 -14.14 -7.68 11.01
CA THR A 129 -15.03 -8.12 9.93
C THR A 129 -14.20 -8.92 8.91
N VAL A 130 -14.47 -10.22 8.85
CA VAL A 130 -13.97 -11.21 7.89
C VAL A 130 -14.57 -10.90 6.49
N PRO A 131 -13.86 -11.12 5.36
CA PRO A 131 -14.36 -10.69 4.05
C PRO A 131 -15.54 -11.56 3.61
N GLY A 132 -16.67 -10.94 3.24
CA GLY A 132 -17.78 -11.67 2.58
C GLY A 132 -19.21 -11.19 2.83
N TRP A 133 -19.47 -9.99 3.35
CA TRP A 133 -20.85 -9.53 3.58
C TRP A 133 -21.14 -8.21 2.85
N ILE A 134 -22.06 -8.29 1.89
CA ILE A 134 -22.70 -7.12 1.28
C ILE A 134 -23.57 -6.48 2.37
N ILE A 135 -23.15 -5.33 2.89
CA ILE A 135 -24.01 -4.51 3.74
C ILE A 135 -24.87 -3.65 2.81
N ARG A 136 -26.13 -4.05 2.61
CA ARG A 136 -27.15 -3.13 2.09
C ARG A 136 -27.40 -2.05 3.15
N PRO A 137 -27.49 -0.76 2.79
CA PRO A 137 -27.88 0.26 3.75
C PRO A 137 -29.32 -0.01 4.20
N GLN A 138 -29.52 -0.24 5.50
CA GLN A 138 -30.85 -0.18 6.09
C GLN A 138 -31.26 1.29 6.15
N THR A 139 -32.27 1.65 5.37
CA THR A 139 -33.07 2.85 5.58
C THR A 139 -33.80 2.70 6.90
N THR A 140 -33.28 3.32 7.97
CA THR A 140 -34.03 3.51 9.21
C THR A 140 -35.18 4.47 8.95
N ASN A 141 -36.35 3.91 8.63
CA ASN A 141 -37.63 4.58 8.83
C ASN A 141 -37.79 4.80 10.34
N MET A 142 -37.65 6.04 10.79
CA MET A 142 -38.11 6.46 12.11
C MET A 142 -39.64 6.51 12.07
N THR A 143 -40.29 5.51 12.65
CA THR A 143 -41.68 5.59 13.06
C THR A 143 -41.80 4.93 14.43
N ALA A 144 -42.06 5.75 15.45
CA ALA A 144 -42.61 5.36 16.74
C ALA A 144 -43.25 6.62 17.35
N THR A 145 -44.56 6.86 17.15
CA THR A 145 -45.74 6.40 17.92
C THR A 145 -46.11 7.30 19.11
N PRO A 146 -47.42 7.41 19.41
CA PRO A 146 -48.02 8.57 20.06
C PRO A 146 -48.00 8.47 21.59
N ASN A 147 -48.23 9.60 22.26
CA ASN A 147 -48.63 9.62 23.66
C ASN A 147 -49.84 10.55 23.84
N TYR A 148 -50.92 9.90 24.33
CA TYR A 148 -52.10 10.37 25.07
C TYR A 148 -52.65 11.78 24.83
#